data_AF-A0A259S707-F1
#
_entry.id   AF-A0A259S707-F1
#
_cell.length_a   1.000
_cell.length_b   1.000
_cell.length_c   1.000
_cell.angle_alpha   90.00
_cell.angle_beta   90.00
_cell.angle_gamma   90.00
#
_symmetry.space_group_name_H-M   'P 1'
#
loop_
_entity.id
_entity.type
_entity.pdbx_description
1 polymer ?
#
loop_
_entity_poly.entity_id
_entity_poly.type
_entity_poly.pdbx_seq_one_letter_code
_entity_poly.pdbx_strand_id
1 'polypeptide(L)'
;MAIDRLPIKPGPGFDANNKAHVQAVLDKLATAGEQGVGWMVQSFDPDTGTLTLYRQSAVTQVKKTSRRDYREVALQPGTKPADGEKVAAQLESDPQHAGYYLTKFEPYLGTATLSRMTLDARRARGAVATALGVKPWDVQVKPRAGGGFELGLPPSYVPSKHDDKLQEVAEILGQFGWYFSGDAAKLTGEVVPAEPPAFEPVYEFDFASLPPRPNVLDEDLWRLPLGVALGGRGAPNIPVQVSFDDAVGTLTVGLAGSGKSVRTQCLVFSALARGWEL
;
A
#
# COMPACT_ATOMS: atom_id res chain seq x y z
N MET A 1 11.68 9.12 25.38
CA MET A 1 11.10 10.46 25.53
C MET A 1 11.54 11.00 26.88
N ALA A 2 12.11 12.19 26.94
CA ALA A 2 12.39 12.84 28.22
C ALA A 2 11.16 13.67 28.61
N ILE A 3 10.59 13.38 29.78
CA ILE A 3 9.51 14.17 30.37
C ILE A 3 10.19 15.00 31.46
N ASP A 4 10.23 16.31 31.27
CA ASP A 4 10.71 17.21 32.30
C ASP A 4 9.56 17.48 33.27
N ARG A 5 9.78 17.19 34.55
CA ARG A 5 8.81 17.44 35.62
C ARG A 5 9.35 18.52 36.53
N LEU A 6 8.51 19.51 36.80
CA LEU A 6 8.84 20.61 37.68
C LEU A 6 7.78 20.71 38.78
N PRO A 7 8.10 20.32 40.02
CA PRO A 7 7.24 20.59 41.17
C PRO A 7 7.38 22.06 41.56
N ILE A 8 6.26 22.77 41.66
CA ILE A 8 6.20 24.16 42.17
C ILE A 8 5.15 24.29 43.25
N LYS A 9 5.30 25.28 44.12
CA LYS A 9 4.28 25.67 45.10
C LYS A 9 3.55 26.90 44.61
N PRO A 10 2.34 26.77 44.02
CA PRO A 10 1.54 27.93 43.68
C PRO A 10 1.10 28.58 45.00
N GLY A 11 1.21 29.90 45.12
CA GLY A 11 1.02 30.61 46.39
C GLY A 11 -0.33 30.36 47.09
N PRO A 12 -0.51 30.87 48.32
CA PRO A 12 -1.73 30.64 49.10
C PRO A 12 -2.98 31.09 48.33
N GLY A 13 -3.99 30.21 48.25
CA GLY A 13 -5.25 30.46 47.53
C GLY A 13 -5.31 29.92 46.09
N PHE A 14 -4.31 29.15 45.64
CA PHE A 14 -4.37 28.47 44.35
C PHE A 14 -5.49 27.42 44.31
N ASP A 15 -6.24 27.40 43.20
CA ASP A 15 -7.29 26.43 42.94
C ASP A 15 -7.01 25.78 41.58
N ALA A 16 -6.74 24.48 41.58
CA ALA A 16 -6.43 23.71 40.39
C ALA A 16 -7.63 23.56 39.43
N ASN A 17 -8.86 23.79 39.91
CA ASN A 17 -10.08 23.73 39.10
C ASN A 17 -10.42 25.09 38.47
N ASN A 18 -9.79 26.18 38.94
CA ASN A 18 -9.99 27.51 38.38
C ASN A 18 -9.02 27.79 37.23
N LYS A 19 -9.56 27.85 36.01
CA LYS A 19 -8.78 28.11 34.78
C LYS A 19 -7.94 29.39 34.83
N ALA A 20 -8.42 30.43 35.52
CA ALA A 20 -7.69 31.69 35.65
C ALA A 20 -6.45 31.55 36.56
N HIS A 21 -6.54 30.74 37.62
CA HIS A 21 -5.42 30.47 38.52
C HIS A 21 -4.35 29.62 37.82
N VAL A 22 -4.77 28.61 37.05
CA VAL A 22 -3.86 27.78 36.24
C VAL A 22 -3.13 28.63 35.20
N GLN A 23 -3.86 29.48 34.46
CA GLN A 23 -3.25 30.34 33.44
C GLN A 23 -2.28 31.36 34.05
N ALA A 24 -2.63 31.98 35.18
CA ALA A 24 -1.74 32.94 35.84
C ALA A 24 -0.42 32.32 36.33
N VAL A 25 -0.44 31.05 36.74
CA VAL A 25 0.78 30.30 37.11
C VAL A 25 1.62 29.99 35.87
N LEU A 26 1.00 29.56 34.78
CA LEU A 26 1.68 29.30 33.50
C LEU A 26 2.27 30.57 32.89
N ASP A 27 1.56 31.69 32.96
CA ASP A 27 2.02 33.00 32.47
C ASP A 27 3.20 33.53 33.31
N LYS A 28 3.15 33.35 34.64
CA LYS A 28 4.28 33.69 35.52
C LYS A 28 5.52 32.86 35.21
N LEU A 29 5.37 31.56 34.95
CA LEU A 29 6.48 30.69 34.55
C LEU A 29 7.05 31.04 33.17
N ALA A 30 6.19 31.45 32.23
CA ALA A 30 6.61 31.96 30.93
C ALA A 30 7.40 33.27 31.05
N THR A 31 7.05 34.13 32.01
CA THR A 31 7.69 35.44 32.23
C THR A 31 8.97 35.33 33.08
N ALA A 32 9.09 34.32 33.94
CA ALA A 32 10.19 34.12 34.88
C ALA A 32 11.53 33.68 34.25
N GLY A 33 11.63 33.63 32.91
CA GLY A 33 12.90 33.65 32.17
C GLY A 33 13.80 32.41 32.22
N GLU A 34 13.79 31.61 33.30
CA GLU A 34 14.76 30.53 33.51
C GLU A 34 14.24 29.13 33.13
N GLN A 35 12.93 28.94 32.97
CA GLN A 35 12.31 27.60 32.81
C GLN A 35 11.58 27.39 31.47
N GLY A 36 11.48 28.44 30.64
CA GLY A 36 10.94 28.39 29.28
C GLY A 36 9.41 28.20 29.18
N VAL A 37 8.90 28.29 27.96
CA VAL A 37 7.47 28.19 27.59
C VAL A 37 7.04 26.75 27.29
N GLY A 38 5.76 26.41 27.54
CA GLY A 38 5.16 25.12 27.15
C GLY A 38 4.97 24.10 28.29
N TRP A 39 4.91 24.55 29.54
CA TRP A 39 4.55 23.72 30.69
C TRP A 39 3.04 23.46 30.75
N MET A 40 2.65 22.26 31.19
CA MET A 40 1.26 21.88 31.45
C MET A 40 1.12 21.33 32.87
N VAL A 41 -0.08 21.48 33.46
CA VAL A 41 -0.37 20.91 34.78
C VAL A 41 -0.56 19.41 34.67
N GLN A 42 0.22 18.64 35.42
CA GLN A 42 0.07 17.18 35.53
C GLN A 42 -0.87 16.82 36.68
N SER A 43 -0.60 17.36 37.87
CA SER A 43 -1.35 17.07 39.09
C SER A 43 -1.15 18.18 40.12
N PHE A 44 -2.14 18.36 40.98
CA PHE A 44 -2.06 19.20 42.18
C PHE A 44 -2.33 18.33 43.40
N ASP A 45 -1.40 18.34 44.35
CA ASP A 45 -1.56 17.68 45.63
C ASP A 45 -1.99 18.72 46.69
N PRO A 46 -3.25 18.70 47.15
CA PRO A 46 -3.77 19.66 48.12
C PRO A 46 -3.18 19.49 49.52
N ASP A 47 -2.67 18.30 49.88
CA ASP A 47 -2.10 18.05 51.21
C ASP A 47 -0.69 18.64 51.34
N THR A 48 0.08 18.62 50.26
CA THR A 48 1.45 19.16 50.22
C THR A 48 1.55 20.56 49.59
N GLY A 49 0.47 21.04 48.98
CA GLY A 49 0.42 22.31 48.25
C GLY A 49 1.34 22.32 47.02
N THR A 50 1.60 21.14 46.43
CA THR A 50 2.56 20.99 45.33
C THR A 50 1.83 20.80 44.00
N LEU A 51 2.07 21.71 43.06
CA LEU A 51 1.64 21.61 41.68
C LEU A 51 2.77 20.98 40.86
N THR A 52 2.53 19.80 40.31
CA THR A 52 3.48 19.16 39.40
C THR A 52 3.16 19.61 37.99
N LEU A 53 4.11 20.32 37.39
CA LEU A 53 4.07 20.68 35.98
C LEU A 53 4.91 19.68 35.19
N TYR A 54 4.45 19.38 33.98
CA TYR A 54 5.23 18.60 33.04
C TYR A 54 5.37 19.36 31.72
N ARG A 55 6.53 19.21 31.11
CA ARG A 55 6.78 19.66 29.75
C ARG A 55 7.33 18.49 28.98
N GLN A 56 6.70 18.19 27.84
CA GLN A 56 7.33 17.33 26.86
C GLN A 56 8.34 18.20 26.13
N SER A 57 9.62 17.91 26.31
CA SER A 57 10.65 18.60 25.55
C SER A 57 10.51 18.17 24.09
N ALA A 58 10.05 19.11 23.25
CA ALA A 58 10.15 19.02 21.80
C ALA A 58 11.63 19.22 21.40
N VAL A 59 12.52 18.40 21.94
CA VAL A 59 13.83 18.24 21.34
C VAL A 59 13.58 17.37 20.13
N THR A 60 13.81 17.92 18.94
CA THR A 60 14.02 17.17 17.71
C THR A 60 15.23 16.26 17.93
N GLN A 61 15.05 15.14 18.65
CA GLN A 61 16.05 14.10 18.76
C GLN A 61 16.08 13.40 17.41
N VAL A 62 16.97 13.89 16.54
CA VAL A 62 17.35 13.16 15.32
C VAL A 62 18.13 11.93 15.77
N LYS A 63 17.42 10.86 16.15
CA LYS A 63 18.03 9.55 16.34
C LYS A 63 18.41 9.00 14.97
N LYS A 64 19.66 9.21 14.57
CA LYS A 64 20.30 8.40 13.53
C LYS A 64 20.54 7.01 14.10
N THR A 65 19.62 6.07 13.87
CA THR A 65 19.95 4.65 14.04
C THR A 65 20.74 4.22 12.81
N SER A 66 21.97 3.76 13.02
CA SER A 66 23.03 3.45 12.06
C SER A 66 22.72 2.44 10.93
N ARG A 67 21.46 1.99 10.79
CA ARG A 67 21.02 1.01 9.79
C ARG A 67 19.88 1.46 8.87
N ARG A 68 19.21 2.58 9.13
CA ARG A 68 18.12 3.10 8.29
C ARG A 68 18.13 4.64 8.31
N ASP A 69 18.10 5.28 7.14
CA ASP A 69 18.04 6.74 6.97
C ASP A 69 16.64 7.31 7.29
N TYR A 70 16.21 7.19 8.54
CA TYR A 70 15.02 7.85 9.05
C TYR A 70 15.36 8.85 10.16
N ARG A 71 14.52 9.87 10.33
CA ARG A 71 14.58 10.86 11.40
C ARG A 71 13.23 10.90 12.09
N GLU A 72 13.25 10.76 13.40
CA GLU A 72 12.06 10.93 14.22
C GLU A 72 12.03 12.38 14.73
N VAL A 73 10.87 13.03 14.58
CA VAL A 73 10.65 14.42 14.97
C VAL A 73 9.48 14.45 15.95
N ALA A 74 9.64 15.19 17.04
CA ALA A 74 8.58 15.43 17.99
C ALA A 74 7.58 16.46 17.42
N LEU A 75 6.30 16.15 17.48
CA LEU A 75 5.21 17.05 17.10
C LEU A 75 4.88 18.02 18.23
N GLN A 76 4.34 19.18 17.88
CA GLN A 76 3.91 20.15 18.89
C GLN A 76 2.70 19.62 19.67
N PRO A 77 2.59 19.92 20.98
CA PRO A 77 1.41 19.57 21.76
C PRO A 77 0.13 20.11 21.13
N GLY A 78 -0.90 19.27 21.02
CA GLY A 78 -2.19 19.64 20.43
C GLY A 78 -2.28 19.52 18.89
N THR A 79 -1.24 19.00 18.22
CA THR A 79 -1.29 18.70 16.78
C THR A 79 -2.41 17.69 16.49
N LYS A 80 -3.36 18.07 15.64
CA LYS A 80 -4.49 17.20 15.26
C LYS A 80 -4.12 16.34 14.05
N PRO A 81 -4.81 15.20 13.82
CA PRO A 81 -4.67 14.43 12.59
C PRO A 81 -4.87 15.27 11.31
N ALA A 82 -5.75 16.27 11.36
CA ALA A 82 -6.01 17.19 10.25
C ALA A 82 -4.82 18.13 9.92
N ASP A 83 -3.92 18.37 10.88
CA ASP A 83 -2.77 19.26 10.68
C ASP A 83 -1.59 18.57 9.98
N GLY A 84 -1.70 17.27 9.66
CA GLY A 84 -0.63 16.47 9.07
C GLY A 84 -0.07 17.07 7.77
N GLU A 85 -0.89 17.68 6.92
CA GLU A 85 -0.42 18.31 5.67
C GLU A 85 0.44 19.55 5.93
N LYS A 86 0.04 20.38 6.91
CA LYS A 86 0.80 21.57 7.30
C LYS A 86 2.13 21.17 7.92
N VAL A 87 2.11 20.16 8.78
CA VAL A 87 3.31 19.60 9.43
C VAL A 87 4.24 18.98 8.39
N ALA A 88 3.72 18.20 7.45
CA ALA A 88 4.52 17.64 6.36
C ALA A 88 5.19 18.74 5.54
N ALA A 89 4.43 19.76 5.11
CA ALA A 89 4.98 20.88 4.35
C ALA A 89 6.06 21.64 5.13
N GLN A 90 5.83 21.90 6.42
CA GLN A 90 6.80 22.58 7.29
C GLN A 90 8.08 21.77 7.43
N LEU A 91 7.99 20.47 7.75
CA LEU A 91 9.14 19.60 7.93
C LEU A 91 9.90 19.35 6.62
N GLU A 92 9.21 19.24 5.49
CA GLU A 92 9.83 19.03 4.18
C GLU A 92 10.46 20.33 3.62
N SER A 93 9.99 21.50 4.06
CA SER A 93 10.55 22.80 3.68
C SER A 93 11.81 23.20 4.47
N ASP A 94 12.07 22.56 5.61
CA ASP A 94 13.21 22.86 6.45
C ASP A 94 14.52 22.42 5.75
N PRO A 95 15.50 23.33 5.54
CA PRO A 95 16.80 23.00 4.96
C PRO A 95 17.52 21.85 5.68
N GLN A 96 17.29 21.67 6.98
CA GLN A 96 17.88 20.56 7.74
C GLN A 96 17.37 19.19 7.27
N HIS A 97 16.15 19.14 6.75
CA HIS A 97 15.43 17.93 6.33
C HIS A 97 15.36 17.75 4.81
N ALA A 98 16.16 18.49 4.04
CA ALA A 98 16.19 18.38 2.59
C ALA A 98 16.33 16.91 2.11
N GLY A 99 15.39 16.47 1.27
CA GLY A 99 15.33 15.11 0.72
C GLY A 99 14.73 14.05 1.64
N TYR A 100 14.30 14.42 2.85
CA TYR A 100 13.48 13.59 3.72
C TYR A 100 12.00 13.94 3.55
N TYR A 101 11.16 12.91 3.55
CA TYR A 101 9.71 13.05 3.39
C TYR A 101 9.00 12.41 4.57
N LEU A 102 7.83 12.93 4.93
CA LEU A 102 7.01 12.34 6.00
C LEU A 102 6.53 10.96 5.57
N THR A 103 6.95 9.93 6.30
CA THR A 103 6.59 8.52 6.06
C THR A 103 5.70 7.94 7.16
N LYS A 104 5.62 8.56 8.33
CA LYS A 104 4.69 8.15 9.39
C LYS A 104 4.28 9.35 10.21
N PHE A 105 2.99 9.50 10.47
CA PHE A 105 2.45 10.61 11.25
C PHE A 105 1.59 10.08 12.39
N GLU A 106 2.05 10.23 13.63
CA GLU A 106 1.38 9.71 14.83
C GLU A 106 1.05 10.86 15.79
N PRO A 107 0.01 11.66 15.49
CA PRO A 107 -0.34 12.85 16.27
C PRO A 107 -0.67 12.51 17.73
N TYR A 108 -1.30 11.36 17.99
CA TYR A 108 -1.59 10.90 19.35
C TYR A 108 -0.35 10.52 20.16
N LEU A 109 0.70 10.06 19.48
CA LEU A 109 2.00 9.76 20.11
C LEU A 109 2.93 10.98 20.11
N GLY A 110 2.50 12.09 19.50
CA GLY A 110 3.31 13.30 19.37
C GLY A 110 4.57 13.09 18.53
N THR A 111 4.58 12.14 17.58
CA THR A 111 5.78 11.81 16.79
C THR A 111 5.48 11.76 15.30
N ALA A 112 6.49 12.14 14.52
CA ALA A 112 6.52 12.04 13.07
C ALA A 112 7.83 11.38 12.63
N THR A 113 7.76 10.47 11.67
CA THR A 113 8.94 9.85 11.08
C THR A 113 9.14 10.35 9.66
N LEU A 114 10.31 10.93 9.41
CA LEU A 114 10.78 11.36 8.11
C LEU A 114 11.76 10.31 7.57
N SER A 115 11.62 9.88 6.32
CA SER A 115 12.58 8.97 5.68
C SER A 115 13.05 9.52 4.35
N ARG A 116 14.28 9.20 3.97
CA ARG A 116 14.79 9.55 2.64
C ARG A 116 14.14 8.67 1.58
N MET A 117 13.66 9.27 0.51
CA MET A 117 13.04 8.56 -0.61
C MET A 117 13.59 9.05 -1.94
N THR A 118 13.66 8.17 -2.93
CA THR A 118 13.94 8.56 -4.32
C THR A 118 12.72 9.28 -4.92
N LEU A 119 12.93 10.04 -6.00
CA LEU A 119 11.85 10.72 -6.70
C LEU A 119 10.78 9.74 -7.18
N ASP A 120 11.19 8.59 -7.70
CA ASP A 120 10.29 7.56 -8.21
C ASP A 120 9.47 6.91 -7.09
N ALA A 121 10.09 6.61 -5.94
CA ALA A 121 9.37 6.10 -4.78
C ALA A 121 8.36 7.12 -4.25
N ARG A 122 8.69 8.42 -4.31
CA ARG A 122 7.77 9.50 -3.94
C ARG A 122 6.57 9.59 -4.90
N ARG A 123 6.82 9.49 -6.21
CA ARG A 123 5.77 9.47 -7.24
C ARG A 123 4.86 8.25 -7.08
N ALA A 124 5.44 7.07 -6.92
CA ALA A 124 4.72 5.83 -6.65
C ALA A 124 3.82 5.95 -5.42
N ARG A 125 4.37 6.44 -4.31
CA ARG A 125 3.59 6.66 -3.08
C ARG A 125 2.44 7.65 -3.28
N GLY A 126 2.67 8.76 -3.98
CA GLY A 126 1.62 9.75 -4.26
C GLY A 126 0.47 9.17 -5.08
N ALA A 127 0.80 8.42 -6.14
CA ALA A 127 -0.19 7.77 -7.00
C ALA A 127 -1.00 6.71 -6.23
N VAL A 128 -0.32 5.85 -5.47
CA VAL A 128 -0.97 4.81 -4.65
C VAL A 128 -1.85 5.43 -3.56
N ALA A 129 -1.38 6.46 -2.86
CA ALA A 129 -2.17 7.16 -1.85
C ALA A 129 -3.43 7.81 -2.44
N THR A 130 -3.32 8.36 -3.65
CA THR A 130 -4.46 8.94 -4.37
C THR A 130 -5.49 7.88 -4.75
N ALA A 131 -5.05 6.74 -5.30
CA ALA A 131 -5.93 5.63 -5.64
C ALA A 131 -6.66 5.03 -4.43
N LEU A 132 -5.98 4.99 -3.27
CA LEU A 132 -6.52 4.53 -1.99
C LEU A 132 -7.37 5.59 -1.26
N GLY A 133 -7.28 6.86 -1.66
CA GLY A 133 -7.95 7.97 -0.96
C GLY A 133 -7.41 8.23 0.44
N VAL A 134 -6.13 7.93 0.69
CA VAL A 134 -5.45 8.10 1.99
C VAL A 134 -4.34 9.15 1.90
N LYS A 135 -3.74 9.51 3.02
CA LYS A 135 -2.60 10.44 3.01
C LYS A 135 -1.32 9.71 2.60
N PRO A 136 -0.36 10.40 1.94
CA PRO A 136 0.86 9.75 1.46
C PRO A 136 1.69 9.04 2.53
N TRP A 137 1.68 9.52 3.78
CA TRP A 137 2.40 8.89 4.89
C TRP A 137 1.70 7.64 5.47
N ASP A 138 0.47 7.34 5.06
CA ASP A 138 -0.21 6.10 5.42
C ASP A 138 0.18 4.93 4.51
N VAL A 139 0.87 5.23 3.39
CA VAL A 139 1.37 4.25 2.42
C VAL A 139 2.88 4.15 2.54
N GLN A 140 3.39 2.96 2.81
CA GLN A 140 4.83 2.70 2.78
C GLN A 140 5.22 2.24 1.38
N VAL A 141 6.34 2.75 0.86
CA VAL A 141 6.85 2.35 -0.46
C VAL A 141 8.33 2.07 -0.37
N LYS A 142 8.75 0.94 -0.94
CA LYS A 142 10.15 0.57 -1.10
C LYS A 142 10.41 0.09 -2.52
N PRO A 143 11.57 0.37 -3.11
CA PRO A 143 11.94 -0.22 -4.38
C PRO A 143 12.14 -1.73 -4.23
N ARG A 144 11.67 -2.50 -5.21
CA ARG A 144 11.81 -3.96 -5.25
C ARG A 144 13.05 -4.37 -6.04
N ALA A 145 13.66 -5.51 -5.68
CA ALA A 145 14.71 -6.11 -6.49
C ALA A 145 14.13 -6.64 -7.82
N GLY A 146 14.70 -6.21 -8.95
CA GLY A 146 14.15 -6.51 -10.29
C GLY A 146 13.20 -5.44 -10.85
N GLY A 147 13.11 -4.27 -10.20
CA GLY A 147 12.24 -3.18 -10.62
C GLY A 147 10.85 -3.23 -9.97
N GLY A 148 10.11 -2.14 -10.08
CA GLY A 148 8.81 -1.97 -9.41
C GLY A 148 8.93 -1.58 -7.94
N PHE A 149 7.86 -1.82 -7.17
CA PHE A 149 7.72 -1.30 -5.81
C PHE A 149 7.04 -2.30 -4.87
N GLU A 150 7.58 -2.46 -3.67
CA GLU A 150 6.91 -3.05 -2.53
C GLU A 150 6.12 -1.97 -1.79
N LEU A 151 4.88 -2.29 -1.43
CA LEU A 151 3.92 -1.39 -0.81
C LEU A 151 3.49 -1.94 0.55
N GLY A 152 3.51 -1.07 1.57
CA GLY A 152 2.76 -1.27 2.80
C GLY A 152 1.43 -0.54 2.69
N LEU A 153 0.33 -1.29 2.74
CA LEU A 153 -1.02 -0.79 2.53
C LEU A 153 -1.65 -0.34 3.86
N PRO A 154 -2.53 0.67 3.84
CA PRO A 154 -3.21 1.12 5.03
C PRO A 154 -4.28 0.11 5.49
N PRO A 155 -4.72 0.14 6.76
CA PRO A 155 -5.80 -0.71 7.26
C PRO A 155 -7.14 -0.54 6.54
N SER A 156 -7.34 0.55 5.80
CA SER A 156 -8.52 0.81 4.98
C SER A 156 -8.50 0.10 3.63
N TYR A 157 -7.41 -0.60 3.28
CA TYR A 157 -7.30 -1.35 2.04
C TYR A 157 -8.29 -2.53 2.01
N VAL A 158 -8.96 -2.65 0.87
CA VAL A 158 -9.95 -3.69 0.58
C VAL A 158 -9.80 -4.07 -0.89
N PRO A 159 -9.51 -5.34 -1.24
CA PRO A 159 -9.27 -5.77 -2.61
C PRO A 159 -10.38 -5.37 -3.59
N SER A 160 -11.64 -5.68 -3.24
CA SER A 160 -12.82 -5.41 -4.08
C SER A 160 -13.07 -3.94 -4.39
N LYS A 161 -12.48 -3.02 -3.64
CA LYS A 161 -12.65 -1.57 -3.82
C LYS A 161 -11.44 -0.91 -4.48
N HIS A 162 -10.25 -1.48 -4.31
CA HIS A 162 -9.00 -0.78 -4.60
C HIS A 162 -8.13 -1.48 -5.66
N ASP A 163 -8.26 -2.78 -5.88
CA ASP A 163 -7.32 -3.51 -6.75
C ASP A 163 -7.34 -3.02 -8.20
N ASP A 164 -8.50 -2.68 -8.75
CA ASP A 164 -8.60 -2.14 -10.11
C ASP A 164 -7.92 -0.76 -10.23
N LYS A 165 -8.07 0.08 -9.21
CA LYS A 165 -7.42 1.40 -9.17
C LYS A 165 -5.92 1.27 -8.98
N LEU A 166 -5.48 0.32 -8.16
CA LEU A 166 -4.06 0.04 -7.95
C LEU A 166 -3.42 -0.60 -9.18
N GLN A 167 -4.18 -1.37 -9.96
CA GLN A 167 -3.74 -1.88 -11.25
C GLN A 167 -3.51 -0.74 -12.25
N GLU A 168 -4.44 0.22 -12.34
CA GLU A 168 -4.25 1.42 -13.17
C GLU A 168 -2.99 2.19 -12.74
N VAL A 169 -2.75 2.33 -11.44
CA VAL A 169 -1.53 2.94 -10.91
C VAL A 169 -0.27 2.15 -11.30
N ALA A 170 -0.30 0.82 -11.29
CA ALA A 170 0.84 0.00 -11.71
C ALA A 170 1.25 0.31 -13.17
N GLU A 171 0.27 0.46 -14.05
CA GLU A 171 0.48 0.79 -15.47
C GLU A 171 0.94 2.24 -15.67
N ILE A 172 0.46 3.19 -14.86
CA ILE A 172 0.91 4.60 -14.88
C ILE A 172 2.36 4.74 -14.39
N LEU A 173 2.75 4.00 -13.36
CA LEU A 173 4.09 4.08 -12.76
C LEU A 173 5.17 3.42 -13.61
N GLY A 174 4.80 2.41 -14.39
CA GLY A 174 5.69 1.70 -15.30
C GLY A 174 5.22 1.79 -16.74
N GLN A 175 4.80 0.65 -17.27
CA GLN A 175 4.28 0.49 -18.62
C GLN A 175 3.08 -0.47 -18.60
N PHE A 176 2.31 -0.46 -19.70
CA PHE A 176 1.28 -1.47 -19.93
C PHE A 176 1.87 -2.88 -19.73
N GLY A 177 1.15 -3.73 -19.01
CA GLY A 177 1.61 -5.07 -18.59
C GLY A 177 2.13 -5.16 -17.16
N TRP A 178 2.59 -4.06 -16.56
CA TRP A 178 2.88 -4.03 -15.13
C TRP A 178 1.61 -4.29 -14.34
N TYR A 179 1.76 -4.97 -13.21
CA TYR A 179 0.60 -5.39 -12.44
C TYR A 179 0.75 -5.19 -10.95
N PHE A 180 -0.40 -5.00 -10.30
CA PHE A 180 -0.51 -4.97 -8.86
C PHE A 180 -0.93 -6.35 -8.32
N SER A 181 -0.26 -6.78 -7.25
CA SER A 181 -0.61 -7.95 -6.45
C SER A 181 -0.69 -7.55 -4.97
N GLY A 182 -1.85 -7.74 -4.35
CA GLY A 182 -2.09 -7.40 -2.94
C GLY A 182 -2.33 -8.63 -2.07
N ASP A 183 -1.83 -8.59 -0.84
CA ASP A 183 -2.18 -9.51 0.26
C ASP A 183 -2.92 -8.71 1.33
N ALA A 184 -4.25 -8.79 1.32
CA ALA A 184 -5.10 -8.06 2.25
C ALA A 184 -4.93 -8.51 3.72
N ALA A 185 -4.54 -9.76 3.95
CA ALA A 185 -4.33 -10.27 5.31
C ALA A 185 -3.07 -9.68 5.94
N LYS A 186 -2.03 -9.45 5.14
CA LYS A 186 -0.77 -8.84 5.58
C LYS A 186 -0.72 -7.32 5.41
N LEU A 187 -1.70 -6.73 4.72
CA LEU A 187 -1.70 -5.33 4.29
C LEU A 187 -0.42 -4.97 3.53
N THR A 188 0.00 -5.88 2.65
CA THR A 188 1.16 -5.69 1.77
C THR A 188 0.70 -5.75 0.32
N GLY A 189 1.41 -5.05 -0.56
CA GLY A 189 1.20 -5.18 -1.99
C GLY A 189 2.50 -5.00 -2.75
N GLU A 190 2.50 -5.41 -4.01
CA GLU A 190 3.63 -5.26 -4.90
C GLU A 190 3.14 -4.74 -6.26
N VAL A 191 3.88 -3.79 -6.81
CA VAL A 191 3.82 -3.38 -8.21
C VAL A 191 4.97 -4.08 -8.91
N VAL A 192 4.65 -5.04 -9.76
CA VAL A 192 5.61 -5.94 -10.39
C VAL A 192 5.74 -5.60 -11.87
N PRO A 193 6.97 -5.38 -12.37
CA PRO A 193 7.21 -5.25 -13.80
C PRO A 193 6.89 -6.55 -14.53
N ALA A 194 6.08 -6.46 -15.58
CA ALA A 194 5.83 -7.56 -16.49
C ALA A 194 5.54 -7.03 -17.90
N GLU A 195 5.65 -7.93 -18.87
CA GLU A 195 5.19 -7.68 -20.23
C GLU A 195 3.68 -7.92 -20.30
N PRO A 196 2.96 -7.18 -21.16
CA PRO A 196 1.55 -7.44 -21.41
C PRO A 196 1.34 -8.89 -21.85
N PRO A 197 0.29 -9.57 -21.38
CA PRO A 197 -0.04 -10.88 -21.91
C PRO A 197 -0.36 -10.73 -23.40
N ALA A 198 0.42 -11.41 -24.23
CA ALA A 198 0.27 -11.44 -25.66
C ALA A 198 0.14 -12.89 -26.15
N PHE A 199 -0.51 -13.06 -27.29
CA PHE A 199 -0.50 -14.33 -27.98
C PHE A 199 0.78 -14.45 -28.79
N GLU A 200 1.41 -15.62 -28.75
CA GLU A 200 2.37 -15.98 -29.78
C GLU A 200 1.70 -15.93 -31.16
N PRO A 201 2.43 -15.57 -32.23
CA PRO A 201 1.86 -15.45 -33.57
C PRO A 201 1.20 -16.74 -34.07
N VAL A 202 1.73 -17.88 -33.65
CA VAL A 202 1.25 -19.22 -34.02
C VAL A 202 1.32 -20.12 -32.80
N TYR A 203 0.21 -20.80 -32.53
CA TYR A 203 0.19 -21.97 -31.66
C TYR A 203 0.00 -23.19 -32.53
N GLU A 204 1.02 -24.06 -32.57
CA GLU A 204 0.93 -25.30 -33.32
C GLU A 204 -0.03 -26.27 -32.61
N PHE A 205 -0.85 -26.97 -33.40
CA PHE A 205 -1.69 -28.01 -32.87
C PHE A 205 -0.82 -29.23 -32.52
N ASP A 206 -0.68 -29.53 -31.24
CA ASP A 206 0.11 -30.66 -30.77
C ASP A 206 -0.67 -31.98 -30.91
N PHE A 207 -0.54 -32.61 -32.07
CA PHE A 207 -1.13 -33.91 -32.37
C PHE A 207 -0.66 -35.02 -31.43
N ALA A 208 0.54 -34.92 -30.86
CA ALA A 208 1.11 -35.94 -29.99
C ALA A 208 0.57 -35.85 -28.55
N SER A 209 0.13 -34.66 -28.13
CA SER A 209 -0.47 -34.43 -26.82
C SER A 209 -1.85 -35.06 -26.64
N LEU A 210 -2.51 -35.49 -27.72
CA LEU A 210 -3.84 -36.09 -27.65
C LEU A 210 -3.76 -37.52 -27.10
N PRO A 211 -4.33 -37.80 -25.93
CA PRO A 211 -4.33 -39.16 -25.39
C PRO A 211 -5.15 -40.09 -26.30
N PRO A 212 -4.62 -41.27 -26.69
CA PRO A 212 -5.40 -42.25 -27.43
C PRO A 212 -6.52 -42.80 -26.53
N ARG A 213 -7.67 -43.19 -27.11
CA ARG A 213 -8.87 -43.66 -26.38
C ARG A 213 -8.64 -44.50 -25.10
N PRO A 214 -7.77 -45.55 -25.06
CA PRO A 214 -7.58 -46.33 -23.83
C PRO A 214 -7.01 -45.53 -22.65
N ASN A 215 -6.46 -44.34 -22.91
CA ASN A 215 -5.81 -43.47 -21.93
C ASN A 215 -6.59 -42.17 -21.66
N VAL A 216 -7.82 -42.05 -22.18
CA VAL A 216 -8.69 -40.89 -21.93
C VAL A 216 -9.59 -41.23 -20.74
N LEU A 217 -9.56 -40.41 -19.69
CA LEU A 217 -10.51 -40.53 -18.58
C LEU A 217 -11.92 -40.17 -19.06
N ASP A 218 -12.95 -40.82 -18.52
CA ASP A 218 -14.34 -40.56 -18.92
C ASP A 218 -14.73 -39.09 -18.76
N GLU A 219 -14.23 -38.41 -17.72
CA GLU A 219 -14.47 -36.98 -17.46
C GLU A 219 -13.84 -36.05 -18.51
N ASP A 220 -12.79 -36.52 -19.19
CA ASP A 220 -12.10 -35.76 -20.22
C ASP A 220 -12.60 -36.09 -21.61
N LEU A 221 -13.37 -37.18 -21.81
CA LEU A 221 -13.82 -37.65 -23.12
C LEU A 221 -14.46 -36.53 -23.94
N TRP A 222 -15.27 -35.69 -23.29
CA TRP A 222 -16.04 -34.60 -23.89
C TRP A 222 -15.30 -33.26 -24.02
N ARG A 223 -14.04 -33.17 -23.57
CA ARG A 223 -13.27 -31.92 -23.47
C ARG A 223 -12.20 -31.72 -24.56
N LEU A 224 -12.57 -31.22 -25.74
CA LEU A 224 -11.62 -31.08 -26.86
C LEU A 224 -10.77 -29.80 -26.74
N PRO A 225 -9.47 -29.83 -27.13
CA PRO A 225 -8.64 -28.63 -27.17
C PRO A 225 -9.18 -27.62 -28.19
N LEU A 226 -9.30 -26.36 -27.76
CA LEU A 226 -9.80 -25.26 -28.58
C LEU A 226 -8.69 -24.30 -29.00
N GLY A 227 -7.73 -24.04 -28.11
CA GLY A 227 -6.65 -23.09 -28.34
C GLY A 227 -6.03 -22.62 -27.04
N VAL A 228 -5.62 -21.36 -27.00
CA VAL A 228 -4.94 -20.73 -25.85
C VAL A 228 -5.65 -19.42 -25.51
N ALA A 229 -5.81 -19.13 -24.23
CA ALA A 229 -6.26 -17.84 -23.71
C ALA A 229 -5.10 -17.12 -23.03
N LEU A 230 -5.19 -15.79 -23.00
CA LEU A 230 -4.20 -14.98 -22.30
C LEU A 230 -4.18 -15.35 -20.82
N GLY A 231 -2.97 -15.44 -20.28
CA GLY A 231 -2.74 -15.59 -18.85
C GLY A 231 -3.24 -14.38 -18.08
N GLY A 232 -3.41 -14.56 -16.77
CA GLY A 232 -3.57 -13.44 -15.86
C GLY A 232 -2.31 -12.58 -15.74
N ARG A 233 -2.35 -11.61 -14.84
CA ARG A 233 -1.25 -10.69 -14.51
C ARG A 233 0.07 -11.45 -14.24
N GLY A 234 1.03 -11.32 -15.16
CA GLY A 234 2.34 -11.99 -15.06
C GLY A 234 2.31 -13.52 -15.15
N ALA A 235 1.16 -14.11 -15.51
CA ALA A 235 0.99 -15.55 -15.61
C ALA A 235 1.10 -16.02 -17.07
N PRO A 236 1.58 -17.25 -17.32
CA PRO A 236 1.63 -17.80 -18.66
C PRO A 236 0.21 -17.98 -19.23
N ASN A 237 0.14 -17.95 -20.56
CA ASN A 237 -1.10 -18.24 -21.28
C ASN A 237 -1.59 -19.67 -20.99
N ILE A 238 -2.90 -19.85 -20.96
CA ILE A 238 -3.54 -21.10 -20.53
C ILE A 238 -4.22 -21.82 -21.70
N PRO A 239 -4.12 -23.15 -21.81
CA PRO A 239 -4.89 -23.91 -22.77
C PRO A 239 -6.40 -23.75 -22.52
N VAL A 240 -7.16 -23.60 -23.61
CA VAL A 240 -8.62 -23.55 -23.60
C VAL A 240 -9.16 -24.82 -24.23
N GLN A 241 -10.19 -25.37 -23.60
CA GLN A 241 -10.90 -26.55 -24.07
C GLN A 241 -12.38 -26.23 -24.23
N VAL A 242 -13.04 -26.93 -25.15
CA VAL A 242 -14.50 -26.96 -25.26
C VAL A 242 -15.01 -28.27 -24.66
N SER A 243 -15.96 -28.16 -23.73
CA SER A 243 -16.66 -29.29 -23.13
C SER A 243 -18.00 -29.48 -23.85
N PHE A 244 -18.18 -30.64 -24.49
CA PHE A 244 -19.46 -31.02 -25.10
C PHE A 244 -20.43 -31.67 -24.09
N ASP A 245 -20.01 -31.83 -22.84
CA ASP A 245 -20.90 -32.17 -21.72
C ASP A 245 -21.76 -30.95 -21.34
N ASP A 246 -21.18 -29.75 -21.42
CA ASP A 246 -21.82 -28.49 -21.06
C ASP A 246 -22.44 -27.76 -22.27
N ALA A 247 -21.89 -27.96 -23.46
CA ALA A 247 -22.31 -27.27 -24.69
C ALA A 247 -22.59 -28.25 -25.83
N VAL A 248 -23.84 -28.27 -26.30
CA VAL A 248 -24.30 -29.19 -27.36
C VAL A 248 -23.71 -28.92 -28.76
N GLY A 249 -23.00 -27.81 -28.96
CA GLY A 249 -22.46 -27.44 -30.27
C GLY A 249 -21.61 -26.19 -30.26
N THR A 250 -20.83 -26.01 -31.34
CA THR A 250 -19.95 -24.85 -31.53
C THR A 250 -20.22 -24.14 -32.85
N LEU A 251 -20.33 -22.81 -32.81
CA LEU A 251 -20.36 -21.96 -34.00
C LEU A 251 -18.97 -21.34 -34.23
N THR A 252 -18.49 -21.33 -35.48
CA THR A 252 -17.23 -20.68 -35.88
C THR A 252 -17.52 -19.62 -36.93
N VAL A 253 -17.26 -18.35 -36.62
CA VAL A 253 -17.50 -17.20 -37.53
C VAL A 253 -16.19 -16.46 -37.78
N GLY A 254 -16.07 -15.82 -38.95
CA GLY A 254 -14.86 -15.12 -39.39
C GLY A 254 -14.78 -14.96 -40.90
N LEU A 255 -13.86 -14.13 -41.38
CA LEU A 255 -13.65 -13.84 -42.80
C LEU A 255 -12.94 -14.99 -43.53
N ALA A 256 -12.92 -14.95 -44.87
CA ALA A 256 -12.13 -15.90 -45.65
C ALA A 256 -10.65 -15.83 -45.25
N GLY A 257 -9.99 -16.99 -45.15
CA GLY A 257 -8.58 -17.08 -44.70
C GLY A 257 -8.36 -16.96 -43.19
N SER A 258 -9.39 -16.72 -42.36
CA SER A 258 -9.22 -16.58 -40.90
C SER A 258 -9.04 -17.90 -40.12
N GLY A 259 -8.71 -19.00 -40.80
CA GLY A 259 -8.48 -20.29 -40.14
C GLY A 259 -9.72 -21.08 -39.68
N LYS A 260 -10.95 -20.67 -40.02
CA LYS A 260 -12.18 -21.36 -39.56
C LYS A 260 -12.20 -22.85 -39.87
N SER A 261 -11.90 -23.22 -41.12
CA SER A 261 -11.90 -24.62 -41.55
C SER A 261 -10.79 -25.42 -40.87
N VAL A 262 -9.63 -24.80 -40.64
CA VAL A 262 -8.51 -25.41 -39.91
C VAL A 262 -8.93 -25.71 -38.47
N ARG A 263 -9.55 -24.74 -37.77
CA ARG A 263 -10.11 -24.95 -36.42
C ARG A 263 -11.08 -26.13 -36.38
N THR A 264 -12.05 -26.19 -37.30
CA THR A 264 -13.02 -27.29 -37.34
C THR A 264 -12.33 -28.63 -37.58
N GLN A 265 -11.33 -28.69 -38.46
CA GLN A 265 -10.55 -29.91 -38.71
C GLN A 265 -9.79 -30.37 -37.45
N CYS A 266 -9.18 -29.46 -36.68
CA CYS A 266 -8.52 -29.80 -35.43
C CYS A 266 -9.50 -30.38 -34.38
N LEU A 267 -10.72 -29.84 -34.30
CA LEU A 267 -11.76 -30.36 -33.40
C LEU A 267 -12.20 -31.77 -33.83
N VAL A 268 -12.46 -31.97 -35.13
CA VAL A 268 -12.83 -33.29 -35.68
C VAL A 268 -11.72 -34.30 -35.43
N PHE A 269 -10.46 -33.93 -35.68
CA PHE A 269 -9.32 -34.80 -35.39
C PHE A 269 -9.25 -35.17 -33.90
N SER A 270 -9.44 -34.18 -33.02
CA SER A 270 -9.43 -34.41 -31.56
C SER A 270 -10.54 -35.37 -31.12
N ALA A 271 -11.75 -35.23 -31.68
CA ALA A 271 -12.88 -36.12 -31.41
C ALA A 271 -12.58 -37.55 -31.88
N LEU A 272 -12.07 -37.70 -33.10
CA LEU A 272 -11.69 -38.99 -33.66
C LEU A 272 -10.56 -39.66 -32.86
N ALA A 273 -9.54 -38.91 -32.43
CA ALA A 273 -8.43 -39.43 -31.61
C ALA A 273 -8.93 -40.02 -30.27
N ARG A 274 -10.03 -39.48 -29.75
CA ARG A 274 -10.72 -39.96 -28.54
C ARG A 274 -11.74 -41.06 -28.82
N GLY A 275 -11.91 -41.44 -30.09
CA GLY A 275 -12.75 -42.54 -30.54
C GLY A 275 -14.22 -42.19 -30.73
N TRP A 276 -14.54 -40.93 -30.99
CA TRP A 276 -15.89 -40.54 -31.42
C TRP A 276 -16.15 -41.01 -32.85
N GLU A 277 -17.41 -41.17 -33.20
CA GLU A 277 -17.86 -41.53 -34.54
C GLU A 277 -18.45 -40.29 -35.23
N LEU A 278 -18.32 -40.22 -36.57
CA LEU A 278 -18.80 -39.12 -37.41
C LEU A 278 -20.22 -39.37 -37.93
#